data_AF-A0A0H3PBE7-F1
#
_entry.id   AF-A0A0H3PBE7-F1
#
_cell.length_a   1.000
_cell.length_b   1.000
_cell.length_c   1.000
_cell.angle_alpha   90.00
_cell.angle_beta   90.00
_cell.angle_gamma   90.00
#
_symmetry.space_group_name_H-M   'P 1'
#
loop_
_entity.id
_entity.type
_entity.pdbx_description
1 polymer ?
#
loop_
_entity_poly.entity_id
_entity_poly.type
_entity_poly.pdbx_seq_one_letter_code
_entity_poly.pdbx_strand_id
1 'polypeptide(L)'
;MSNIDAKALSLGVSDSSPWDLEMAQRGFKVIEYDASIEKCPYSHENIIFHKKFIGNINNENTITLAQALKDNNLDESRPNILQCDIENCEWDMLENIDISILNKYFSQVIFEFHGCNPEEQDGVEKRISLLKKLNEYFIPIHTHLNNHGKIFYSKGLFFSTTLEVSYLRRNELNLMQGLHYRKECGNLQNLDFPVWPSNPEIPLRF
;
A
#
# COMPACT_ATOMS: atom_id res chain seq x y z
N MET A 1 14.80 18.45 13.12
CA MET A 1 14.23 17.77 11.93
C MET A 1 13.40 18.82 11.19
N SER A 2 13.58 18.97 9.89
CA SER A 2 12.72 19.85 9.08
C SER A 2 11.29 19.35 9.22
N ASN A 3 10.35 20.22 9.58
CA ASN A 3 8.94 19.87 9.64
C ASN A 3 8.53 19.43 8.23
N ILE A 4 8.30 18.13 8.02
CA ILE A 4 7.84 17.62 6.73
C ILE A 4 6.37 18.01 6.65
N ASP A 5 6.09 19.03 5.83
CA ASP A 5 4.72 19.45 5.55
C ASP A 5 4.10 18.51 4.50
N ALA A 6 3.98 17.24 4.86
CA ALA A 6 3.37 16.17 4.06
C ALA A 6 2.71 15.14 5.00
N LYS A 7 1.75 14.39 4.44
CA LYS A 7 0.96 13.41 5.19
C LYS A 7 1.22 11.98 4.72
N ALA A 8 1.14 11.06 5.65
CA ALA A 8 1.08 9.63 5.39
C ALA A 8 -0.33 9.14 5.73
N LEU A 9 -1.05 8.59 4.76
CA LEU A 9 -2.35 7.98 4.98
C LEU A 9 -2.15 6.46 5.07
N SER A 10 -2.55 5.87 6.19
CA SER A 10 -2.41 4.44 6.48
C SER A 10 -3.79 3.82 6.64
N LEU A 11 -4.10 2.87 5.77
CA LEU A 11 -5.39 2.19 5.72
C LEU A 11 -5.20 0.74 6.14
N GLY A 12 -6.00 0.32 7.13
CA GLY A 12 -6.01 -0.99 7.77
C GLY A 12 -4.79 -1.25 8.65
N VAL A 13 -4.82 -0.58 9.80
CA VAL A 13 -3.79 -0.63 10.84
C VAL A 13 -4.10 -1.76 11.81
N SER A 14 -3.12 -2.64 12.04
CA SER A 14 -3.22 -3.74 13.01
C SER A 14 -2.77 -3.31 14.41
N ASP A 15 -2.63 -4.29 15.32
CA ASP A 15 -2.01 -4.09 16.63
C ASP A 15 -0.49 -3.81 16.56
N SER A 16 0.10 -3.85 15.36
CA SER A 16 1.46 -3.45 15.09
C SER A 16 1.61 -2.80 13.71
N SER A 17 1.83 -1.48 13.69
CA SER A 17 2.19 -0.71 12.48
C SER A 17 3.55 0.01 12.56
N PRO A 18 4.68 -0.70 12.35
CA PRO A 18 6.01 -0.11 12.45
C PRO A 18 6.27 0.97 11.38
N TRP A 19 5.65 0.84 10.20
CA TRP A 19 5.73 1.83 9.14
C TRP A 19 5.15 3.18 9.58
N ASP A 20 3.97 3.17 10.22
CA ASP A 20 3.32 4.40 10.71
C ASP A 20 4.20 5.14 11.73
N LEU A 21 4.77 4.39 12.68
CA LEU A 21 5.68 4.98 13.65
C LEU A 21 6.93 5.57 13.00
N GLU A 22 7.52 4.87 12.02
CA GLU A 22 8.70 5.36 11.30
C GLU A 22 8.38 6.64 10.50
N MET A 23 7.24 6.68 9.82
CA MET A 23 6.79 7.86 9.08
C MET A 23 6.55 9.06 10.01
N ALA A 24 5.93 8.82 11.17
CA ALA A 24 5.71 9.83 12.19
C ALA A 24 7.03 10.41 12.75
N GLN A 25 8.03 9.54 12.98
CA GLN A 25 9.38 9.92 13.44
C GLN A 25 10.17 10.69 12.37
N ARG A 26 9.93 10.38 11.09
CA ARG A 26 10.48 11.14 9.95
C ARG A 26 9.84 12.52 9.81
N GLY A 27 8.75 12.79 10.54
CA GLY A 27 8.08 14.09 10.61
C GLY A 27 6.81 14.19 9.76
N PHE A 28 6.32 13.09 9.17
CA PHE A 28 5.02 13.08 8.52
C PHE A 28 3.92 13.15 9.55
N LYS A 29 2.82 13.83 9.21
CA LYS A 29 1.57 13.64 9.93
C LYS A 29 0.88 12.39 9.41
N VAL A 30 0.81 11.37 10.25
CA VAL A 30 0.27 10.05 9.93
C VAL A 30 -1.21 10.00 10.31
N ILE A 31 -2.03 9.52 9.40
CA ILE A 31 -3.47 9.42 9.55
C ILE A 31 -3.83 7.95 9.34
N GLU A 32 -4.28 7.31 10.40
CA GLU A 32 -4.60 5.89 10.46
C GLU A 32 -6.11 5.68 10.40
N TYR A 33 -6.55 4.67 9.63
CA TYR A 33 -7.93 4.22 9.55
C TYR A 33 -8.02 2.72 9.76
N ASP A 34 -8.64 2.30 10.85
CA ASP A 34 -9.02 0.89 11.08
C ASP A 34 -10.12 0.81 12.14
N ALA A 35 -11.18 0.03 11.92
CA ALA A 35 -12.24 -0.15 12.91
C ALA A 35 -12.20 -1.50 13.65
N SER A 36 -11.27 -2.40 13.29
CA SER A 36 -11.02 -3.67 13.96
C SER A 36 -10.26 -3.51 15.27
N ILE A 37 -9.49 -2.44 15.43
CA ILE A 37 -8.77 -2.09 16.67
C ILE A 37 -9.43 -0.92 17.40
N GLU A 38 -9.28 -0.90 18.73
CA GLU A 38 -9.87 0.14 19.58
C GLU A 38 -9.06 1.45 19.59
N LYS A 39 -7.76 1.38 19.32
CA LYS A 39 -6.83 2.52 19.36
C LYS A 39 -5.56 2.22 18.57
N CYS A 40 -4.86 3.27 18.16
CA CYS A 40 -3.53 3.19 17.57
C CYS A 40 -2.57 2.33 18.42
N PRO A 41 -1.75 1.47 17.78
CA PRO A 41 -0.75 0.65 18.47
C PRO A 41 0.40 1.47 19.07
N TYR A 42 0.70 2.66 18.54
CA TYR A 42 1.82 3.49 18.96
C TYR A 42 1.38 4.88 19.44
N SER A 43 1.99 5.38 20.51
CA SER A 43 1.75 6.76 20.96
C SER A 43 2.78 7.69 20.35
N HIS A 44 2.34 8.58 19.46
CA HIS A 44 3.18 9.63 18.88
C HIS A 44 2.34 10.86 18.51
N GLU A 45 2.86 12.08 18.71
CA GLU A 45 2.09 13.33 18.50
C GLU A 45 1.66 13.56 17.05
N ASN A 46 2.43 13.02 16.09
CA ASN A 46 2.14 13.10 14.67
C ASN A 46 1.17 12.04 14.15
N ILE A 47 0.72 11.10 15.00
CA ILE A 47 -0.21 10.04 14.60
C ILE A 47 -1.62 10.44 15.03
N ILE A 48 -2.57 10.35 14.10
CA ILE A 48 -4.00 10.50 14.34
C ILE A 48 -4.70 9.23 13.90
N PHE A 49 -5.48 8.64 14.79
CA PHE A 49 -6.22 7.41 14.53
C PHE A 49 -7.72 7.66 14.42
N HIS A 50 -8.32 7.07 13.39
CA HIS A 50 -9.74 7.08 13.14
C HIS A 50 -10.29 5.65 13.14
N LYS A 51 -11.22 5.38 14.06
CA LYS A 51 -11.90 4.09 14.14
C LYS A 51 -12.98 3.92 13.07
N LYS A 52 -12.58 3.82 11.80
CA LYS A 52 -13.45 3.57 10.64
C LYS A 52 -12.74 2.68 9.62
N PHE A 53 -13.48 1.78 8.99
CA PHE A 53 -13.01 1.06 7.81
C PHE A 53 -13.04 1.95 6.57
N ILE A 54 -12.13 1.69 5.64
CA ILE A 54 -12.24 2.22 4.29
C ILE A 54 -13.29 1.40 3.53
N GLY A 55 -14.21 2.09 2.86
CA GLY A 55 -15.28 1.44 2.09
C GLY A 55 -15.83 2.32 0.98
N ASN A 56 -16.88 1.83 0.31
CA ASN A 56 -17.45 2.49 -0.87
C ASN A 56 -18.51 3.54 -0.54
N ILE A 57 -18.95 3.59 0.72
CA ILE A 57 -19.93 4.56 1.22
C ILE A 57 -19.47 5.15 2.55
N ASN A 58 -19.98 6.33 2.88
CA ASN A 58 -19.81 6.93 4.19
C ASN A 58 -20.97 6.52 5.09
N ASN A 59 -20.66 5.94 6.26
CA ASN A 59 -21.64 5.65 7.30
C ASN A 59 -20.97 5.72 8.69
N GLU A 60 -21.61 5.16 9.71
CA GLU A 60 -21.09 5.13 11.09
C GLU A 60 -19.73 4.42 11.19
N ASN A 61 -19.56 3.30 10.48
CA ASN A 61 -18.38 2.43 10.57
C ASN A 61 -17.42 2.56 9.38
N THR A 62 -17.86 3.14 8.26
CA THR A 62 -17.06 3.25 7.03
C THR A 62 -16.88 4.69 6.57
N ILE A 63 -15.77 4.94 5.88
CA ILE A 63 -15.46 6.20 5.20
C ILE A 63 -14.91 5.89 3.80
N THR A 64 -15.29 6.68 2.80
CA THR A 64 -14.69 6.56 1.46
C THR A 64 -13.31 7.20 1.43
N LEU A 65 -12.42 6.69 0.56
CA LEU A 65 -11.10 7.30 0.38
C LEU A 65 -11.22 8.81 0.09
N ALA A 66 -12.10 9.20 -0.84
CA ALA A 66 -12.31 10.59 -1.19
C ALA A 66 -12.73 11.47 0.02
N GLN A 67 -13.56 10.93 0.92
CA GLN A 67 -13.97 11.63 2.13
C GLN A 67 -12.82 11.70 3.15
N ALA A 68 -12.05 10.61 3.33
CA ALA A 68 -10.88 10.59 4.20
C ALA A 68 -9.82 11.62 3.78
N LEU A 69 -9.55 11.76 2.47
CA LEU A 69 -8.64 12.79 1.95
C LEU A 69 -9.13 14.21 2.28
N LYS A 70 -10.43 14.45 2.10
CA LYS A 70 -11.08 15.74 2.35
C LYS A 70 -11.08 16.10 3.84
N ASP A 71 -11.54 15.19 4.70
CA ASP A 71 -11.65 15.43 6.14
C ASP A 71 -10.29 15.71 6.79
N ASN A 72 -9.25 15.08 6.25
CA ASN A 72 -7.89 15.29 6.72
C ASN A 72 -7.17 16.45 6.02
N ASN A 73 -7.81 17.17 5.10
CA ASN A 73 -7.22 18.29 4.37
C ASN A 73 -5.88 17.90 3.70
N LEU A 74 -5.85 16.78 2.96
CA LEU A 74 -4.65 16.41 2.21
C LEU A 74 -4.39 17.44 1.11
N ASP A 75 -3.15 17.94 1.05
CA ASP A 75 -2.72 18.94 0.08
C ASP A 75 -2.13 18.24 -1.15
N GLU A 76 -2.75 18.42 -2.32
CA GLU A 76 -2.33 17.85 -3.59
C GLU A 76 -0.94 18.32 -4.06
N SER A 77 -0.44 19.44 -3.52
CA SER A 77 0.90 19.99 -3.83
C SER A 77 2.02 19.37 -3.00
N ARG A 78 1.69 18.51 -2.01
CA ARG A 78 2.66 17.88 -1.11
C ARG A 78 2.95 16.45 -1.50
N PRO A 79 4.16 15.94 -1.19
CA PRO A 79 4.54 14.56 -1.47
C PRO A 79 3.92 13.60 -0.45
N ASN A 80 2.59 13.55 -0.38
CA ASN A 80 1.92 12.61 0.51
C ASN A 80 2.17 11.17 0.06
N ILE A 81 2.00 10.24 1.00
CA ILE A 81 2.20 8.80 0.78
C ILE A 81 0.96 8.05 1.28
N LEU A 82 0.54 7.04 0.54
CA LEU A 82 -0.51 6.10 0.93
C LEU A 82 0.10 4.73 1.24
N GLN A 83 -0.25 4.13 2.37
CA GLN A 83 -0.16 2.69 2.60
C GLN A 83 -1.59 2.13 2.67
N CYS A 84 -1.85 1.03 1.98
CA CYS A 84 -3.15 0.38 1.94
C CYS A 84 -3.01 -1.14 2.12
N ASP A 85 -3.47 -1.61 3.27
CA ASP A 85 -3.60 -3.02 3.63
C ASP A 85 -4.97 -3.14 4.30
N ILE A 86 -6.00 -3.55 3.57
CA ILE A 86 -7.39 -3.54 4.07
C ILE A 86 -8.09 -4.89 3.84
N GLU A 87 -7.32 -5.97 3.92
CA GLU A 87 -7.82 -7.35 4.01
C GLU A 87 -8.82 -7.71 2.89
N ASN A 88 -8.34 -7.80 1.65
CA ASN A 88 -9.10 -8.07 0.41
C ASN A 88 -9.96 -6.91 -0.11
N CYS A 89 -10.14 -5.84 0.67
CA CYS A 89 -10.94 -4.70 0.23
C CYS A 89 -10.17 -3.76 -0.73
N GLU A 90 -8.88 -4.00 -1.00
CA GLU A 90 -8.05 -3.16 -1.88
C GLU A 90 -8.63 -3.11 -3.29
N TRP A 91 -9.04 -4.27 -3.81
CA TRP A 91 -9.59 -4.40 -5.16
C TRP A 91 -10.92 -3.70 -5.31
N ASP A 92 -11.79 -3.81 -4.31
CA ASP A 92 -13.09 -3.16 -4.30
C ASP A 92 -12.94 -1.65 -4.14
N MET A 93 -11.99 -1.18 -3.30
CA MET A 93 -11.64 0.23 -3.22
C MET A 93 -11.17 0.75 -4.60
N LEU A 94 -10.21 0.08 -5.24
CA LEU A 94 -9.68 0.48 -6.55
C LEU A 94 -10.73 0.45 -7.67
N GLU A 95 -11.70 -0.46 -7.59
CA GLU A 95 -12.82 -0.53 -8.55
C GLU A 95 -13.79 0.65 -8.41
N ASN A 96 -14.02 1.11 -7.18
CA ASN A 96 -15.05 2.10 -6.86
C ASN A 96 -14.54 3.55 -6.81
N ILE A 97 -13.24 3.79 -7.01
CA ILE A 97 -12.67 5.13 -7.11
C ILE A 97 -12.31 5.49 -8.56
N ASP A 98 -12.35 6.79 -8.87
CA ASP A 98 -11.58 7.32 -10.00
C ASP A 98 -10.09 7.30 -9.60
N ILE A 99 -9.31 6.41 -10.21
CA ILE A 99 -7.91 6.19 -9.85
C ILE A 99 -7.03 7.44 -10.01
N SER A 100 -7.47 8.43 -10.79
CA SER A 100 -6.79 9.73 -10.90
C SER A 100 -6.72 10.46 -9.55
N ILE A 101 -7.59 10.13 -8.58
CA ILE A 101 -7.52 10.65 -7.21
C ILE A 101 -6.22 10.23 -6.52
N LEU A 102 -5.73 9.00 -6.76
CA LEU A 102 -4.46 8.54 -6.19
C LEU A 102 -3.31 9.36 -6.75
N ASN A 103 -3.28 9.53 -8.08
CA ASN A 103 -2.27 10.34 -8.78
C ASN A 103 -2.26 11.79 -8.28
N LYS A 104 -3.45 12.33 -8.00
CA LYS A 104 -3.64 13.70 -7.56
C LYS A 104 -3.01 13.97 -6.20
N TYR A 105 -3.24 13.08 -5.22
CA TYR A 105 -2.85 13.35 -3.84
C TYR A 105 -1.54 12.69 -3.40
N PHE A 106 -1.10 11.63 -4.07
CA PHE A 106 0.02 10.81 -3.59
C PHE A 106 1.19 10.78 -4.57
N SER A 107 2.39 10.97 -4.03
CA SER A 107 3.65 10.76 -4.73
C SER A 107 4.01 9.27 -4.78
N GLN A 108 3.66 8.54 -3.72
CA GLN A 108 3.88 7.11 -3.57
C GLN A 108 2.63 6.45 -3.02
N VAL A 109 2.35 5.24 -3.50
CA VAL A 109 1.30 4.38 -2.97
C VAL A 109 1.88 3.00 -2.73
N ILE A 110 1.61 2.42 -1.56
CA ILE A 110 2.03 1.09 -1.14
C ILE A 110 0.77 0.26 -0.94
N PHE A 111 0.72 -0.92 -1.52
CA PHE A 111 -0.39 -1.84 -1.39
C PHE A 111 0.09 -3.20 -0.90
N GLU A 112 -0.59 -3.76 0.09
CA GLU A 112 -0.60 -5.20 0.33
C GLU A 112 -1.81 -5.80 -0.40
N PHE A 113 -1.58 -6.35 -1.58
CA PHE A 113 -2.63 -6.92 -2.40
C PHE A 113 -2.96 -8.34 -1.97
N HIS A 114 -4.06 -8.47 -1.24
CA HIS A 114 -4.65 -9.73 -0.82
C HIS A 114 -5.35 -10.48 -1.97
N GLY A 115 -5.57 -11.79 -1.80
CA GLY A 115 -6.45 -12.57 -2.68
C GLY A 115 -5.98 -12.70 -4.13
N CYS A 116 -4.68 -12.63 -4.41
CA CYS A 116 -4.10 -12.73 -5.77
C CYS A 116 -4.13 -14.15 -6.35
N ASN A 117 -5.13 -14.98 -6.03
CA ASN A 117 -5.14 -16.40 -6.41
C ASN A 117 -5.19 -16.58 -7.95
N PRO A 118 -4.19 -17.26 -8.56
CA PRO A 118 -4.16 -17.50 -10.00
C PRO A 118 -5.17 -18.54 -10.48
N GLU A 119 -5.78 -19.32 -9.57
CA GLU A 119 -6.79 -20.33 -9.91
C GLU A 119 -8.18 -19.72 -10.17
N GLU A 120 -8.39 -18.45 -9.79
CA GLU A 120 -9.66 -17.72 -9.94
C GLU A 120 -9.65 -16.89 -11.23
N GLN A 121 -10.02 -17.49 -12.37
CA GLN A 121 -9.89 -16.83 -13.67
C GLN A 121 -10.56 -15.44 -13.75
N ASP A 122 -11.83 -15.32 -13.35
CA ASP A 122 -12.55 -14.04 -13.35
C ASP A 122 -11.89 -13.02 -12.40
N GLY A 123 -11.38 -13.49 -11.26
CA GLY A 123 -10.63 -12.67 -10.31
C GLY A 123 -9.33 -12.14 -10.91
N VAL A 124 -8.59 -12.97 -11.65
CA VAL A 124 -7.36 -12.57 -12.34
C VAL A 124 -7.63 -11.48 -13.37
N GLU A 125 -8.67 -11.61 -14.19
CA GLU A 125 -9.02 -10.62 -15.21
C GLU A 125 -9.40 -9.26 -14.57
N LYS A 126 -10.21 -9.26 -13.50
CA LYS A 126 -10.55 -8.06 -12.72
C LYS A 126 -9.27 -7.39 -12.18
N ARG A 127 -8.43 -8.15 -11.48
CA ARG A 127 -7.18 -7.65 -10.86
C ARG A 127 -6.22 -7.08 -11.91
N ILE A 128 -6.01 -7.76 -13.04
CA ILE A 128 -5.17 -7.26 -14.14
C ILE A 128 -5.72 -5.95 -14.71
N SER A 129 -7.04 -5.83 -14.88
CA SER A 129 -7.66 -4.59 -15.38
C SER A 129 -7.42 -3.41 -14.42
N LEU A 130 -7.58 -3.62 -13.12
CA LEU A 130 -7.31 -2.59 -12.10
C LEU A 130 -5.83 -2.22 -12.02
N LEU A 131 -4.92 -3.20 -12.07
CA LEU A 131 -3.48 -2.96 -12.11
C LEU A 131 -3.06 -2.18 -13.36
N LYS A 132 -3.70 -2.42 -14.51
CA LYS A 132 -3.46 -1.62 -15.73
C LYS A 132 -3.86 -0.16 -15.53
N LYS A 133 -5.01 0.11 -14.92
CA LYS A 133 -5.44 1.48 -14.56
C LYS A 133 -4.46 2.13 -13.59
N LEU A 134 -4.00 1.41 -12.56
CA LEU A 134 -3.01 1.92 -11.61
C LEU A 134 -1.70 2.28 -12.33
N ASN A 135 -1.28 1.42 -13.25
CA ASN A 135 -0.09 1.59 -14.08
C ASN A 135 -0.17 2.76 -15.06
N GLU A 136 -1.33 3.37 -15.30
CA GLU A 136 -1.41 4.62 -16.09
C GLU A 136 -0.74 5.78 -15.36
N TYR A 137 -0.81 5.80 -14.03
CA TYR A 137 -0.30 6.90 -13.19
C TYR A 137 0.92 6.53 -12.36
N PHE A 138 1.10 5.25 -12.06
CA PHE A 138 2.13 4.76 -11.15
C PHE A 138 3.02 3.70 -11.83
N ILE A 139 4.25 3.56 -11.34
CA ILE A 139 5.17 2.47 -11.70
C ILE A 139 5.54 1.69 -10.45
N PRO A 140 5.52 0.35 -10.46
CA PRO A 140 6.07 -0.43 -9.36
C PRO A 140 7.58 -0.19 -9.28
N ILE A 141 8.06 0.16 -8.09
CA ILE A 141 9.50 0.36 -7.81
C ILE A 141 10.06 -0.74 -6.91
N HIS A 142 9.19 -1.42 -6.16
CA HIS A 142 9.56 -2.55 -5.32
C HIS A 142 8.39 -3.53 -5.19
N THR A 143 8.70 -4.82 -5.16
CA THR A 143 7.71 -5.90 -5.00
C THR A 143 8.30 -6.97 -4.12
N HIS A 144 7.53 -7.35 -3.10
CA HIS A 144 7.85 -8.42 -2.16
C HIS A 144 6.69 -9.42 -2.11
N LEU A 145 7.03 -10.70 -1.95
CA LEU A 145 6.07 -11.78 -1.88
C LEU A 145 5.85 -12.12 -0.41
N ASN A 146 4.68 -11.78 0.12
CA ASN A 146 4.32 -12.06 1.50
C ASN A 146 4.33 -13.58 1.74
N ASN A 147 5.04 -14.02 2.78
CA ASN A 147 5.33 -15.43 3.04
C ASN A 147 4.35 -16.14 4.01
N HIS A 148 3.26 -15.49 4.39
CA HIS A 148 2.25 -16.04 5.31
C HIS A 148 1.10 -16.76 4.57
N GLY A 149 0.75 -16.30 3.36
CA GLY A 149 -0.39 -16.80 2.59
C GLY A 149 -0.19 -18.12 1.85
N LYS A 150 -1.15 -18.46 0.96
CA LYS A 150 -1.04 -19.63 0.08
C LYS A 150 0.07 -19.38 -0.95
N ILE A 151 1.04 -20.28 -1.02
CA ILE A 151 2.17 -20.18 -1.94
C ILE A 151 2.04 -21.22 -3.05
N PHE A 152 2.14 -20.76 -4.29
CA PHE A 152 2.21 -21.58 -5.48
C PHE A 152 3.66 -21.76 -5.91
N TYR A 153 3.96 -22.94 -6.44
CA TYR A 153 5.26 -23.23 -7.04
C TYR A 153 5.06 -23.85 -8.42
N SER A 154 5.76 -23.32 -9.41
CA SER A 154 5.77 -23.89 -10.76
C SER A 154 7.09 -23.57 -11.45
N LYS A 155 7.77 -24.61 -11.98
CA LYS A 155 8.99 -24.47 -12.79
C LYS A 155 10.09 -23.57 -12.18
N GLY A 156 10.29 -23.65 -10.86
CA GLY A 156 11.32 -22.86 -10.18
C GLY A 156 10.90 -21.44 -9.82
N LEU A 157 9.64 -21.06 -10.08
CA LEU A 157 9.03 -19.79 -9.69
C LEU A 157 8.07 -20.00 -8.53
N PHE A 158 8.06 -19.05 -7.61
CA PHE A 158 7.10 -18.97 -6.52
C PHE A 158 6.12 -17.83 -6.79
N PHE A 159 4.90 -17.99 -6.28
CA PHE A 159 3.90 -16.95 -6.32
C PHE A 159 3.08 -16.98 -5.04
N SER A 160 3.01 -15.87 -4.32
CA SER A 160 2.17 -15.73 -3.14
C SER A 160 0.81 -15.16 -3.52
N THR A 161 -0.26 -15.61 -2.84
CA THR A 161 -1.56 -14.96 -2.95
C THR A 161 -1.61 -13.56 -2.35
N THR A 162 -0.57 -13.14 -1.64
CA THR A 162 -0.44 -11.78 -1.10
C THR A 162 0.85 -11.14 -1.63
N LEU A 163 0.73 -9.94 -2.18
CA LEU A 163 1.85 -9.21 -2.80
C LEU A 163 1.97 -7.83 -2.15
N GLU A 164 3.15 -7.49 -1.65
CA GLU A 164 3.43 -6.14 -1.17
C GLU A 164 4.14 -5.36 -2.27
N VAL A 165 3.56 -4.24 -2.70
CA VAL A 165 4.07 -3.49 -3.84
C VAL A 165 4.13 -2.00 -3.51
N SER A 166 5.34 -1.43 -3.61
CA SER A 166 5.54 0.00 -3.54
C SER A 166 5.56 0.59 -4.94
N TYR A 167 4.80 1.66 -5.12
CA TYR A 167 4.68 2.37 -6.39
C TYR A 167 5.12 3.83 -6.27
N LEU A 168 5.70 4.34 -7.34
CA LEU A 168 6.04 5.74 -7.51
C LEU A 168 5.19 6.36 -8.62
N ARG A 169 4.68 7.58 -8.39
CA ARG A 169 3.93 8.35 -9.40
C ARG A 169 4.82 8.63 -10.61
N ARG A 170 4.33 8.35 -11.82
CA ARG A 170 5.11 8.46 -13.07
C ARG A 170 5.70 9.84 -13.32
N ASN A 171 5.00 10.91 -12.94
CA ASN A 171 5.50 12.27 -13.12
C ASN A 171 6.75 12.57 -12.28
N GLU A 172 6.95 11.84 -11.17
CA GLU A 172 8.19 11.93 -10.37
C GLU A 172 9.38 11.27 -11.07
N LEU A 173 9.14 10.32 -11.99
CA LEU A 173 10.21 9.67 -12.76
C LEU A 173 10.89 10.64 -13.73
N ASN A 174 10.16 11.62 -14.24
CA ASN A 174 10.75 12.65 -15.10
C ASN A 174 11.79 13.50 -14.35
N LEU A 175 11.76 13.50 -13.01
CA LEU A 175 12.76 14.13 -12.16
C LEU A 175 13.98 13.22 -11.91
N MET A 176 13.86 11.91 -12.16
CA MET A 176 14.90 10.92 -11.91
C MET A 176 15.50 10.40 -13.24
N GLN A 177 16.59 11.02 -13.68
CA GLN A 177 17.40 10.44 -14.77
C GLN A 177 18.00 9.09 -14.31
N GLY A 178 17.85 8.03 -15.11
CA GLY A 178 18.58 6.77 -14.90
C GLY A 178 17.83 5.64 -14.19
N LEU A 179 16.53 5.48 -14.41
CA LEU A 179 15.83 4.27 -13.96
C LEU A 179 16.36 3.04 -14.72
N HIS A 180 16.79 2.05 -13.96
CA HIS A 180 17.24 0.77 -14.48
C HIS A 180 16.38 -0.34 -13.88
N TYR A 181 15.97 -1.28 -14.73
CA TYR A 181 15.35 -2.49 -14.24
C TYR A 181 16.34 -3.26 -13.36
N ARG A 182 15.80 -3.82 -12.28
CA ARG A 182 16.53 -4.75 -11.42
C ARG A 182 17.06 -5.90 -12.27
N LYS A 183 18.35 -6.20 -12.14
CA LYS A 183 19.02 -7.27 -12.91
C LYS A 183 19.21 -8.56 -12.12
N GLU A 184 18.99 -8.51 -10.82
CA GLU A 184 19.24 -9.62 -9.91
C GLU A 184 17.94 -10.07 -9.28
N CYS A 185 17.68 -11.38 -9.27
CA CYS A 185 16.54 -11.97 -8.57
C CYS A 185 16.77 -11.99 -7.04
N GLY A 186 15.73 -12.37 -6.29
CA GLY A 186 15.79 -12.58 -4.85
C GLY A 186 15.17 -11.43 -4.05
N ASN A 187 15.42 -11.42 -2.76
CA ASN A 187 14.92 -10.39 -1.86
C ASN A 187 16.01 -9.34 -1.62
N LEU A 188 15.61 -8.09 -1.42
CA LEU A 188 16.49 -6.97 -1.18
C LEU A 188 16.88 -6.93 0.30
N GLN A 189 18.19 -7.04 0.55
CA GLN A 189 18.72 -7.00 1.91
C GLN A 189 18.34 -5.69 2.62
N ASN A 190 17.83 -5.81 3.86
CA ASN A 190 17.38 -4.70 4.71
C ASN A 190 16.14 -3.94 4.20
N LEU A 191 15.50 -4.40 3.13
CA LEU A 191 14.24 -3.83 2.62
C LEU A 191 13.12 -4.87 2.64
N ASP A 192 13.44 -6.14 2.39
CA ASP A 192 12.50 -7.25 2.46
C ASP A 192 12.64 -7.99 3.80
N PHE A 193 11.52 -8.17 4.49
CA PHE A 193 11.44 -8.87 5.76
C PHE A 193 10.29 -9.89 5.72
N PRO A 194 10.44 -11.05 6.38
CA PRO A 194 9.36 -12.02 6.46
C PRO A 194 8.21 -11.49 7.32
N VAL A 195 7.01 -11.48 6.73
CA VAL A 195 5.76 -11.21 7.44
C VAL A 195 5.53 -12.27 8.52
N TRP A 196 5.80 -13.53 8.20
CA TRP A 196 5.79 -14.63 9.15
C TRP A 196 7.22 -15.16 9.36
N PRO A 197 7.92 -14.80 10.46
CA PRO A 197 9.32 -15.17 10.68
C PRO A 197 9.59 -16.67 10.73
N SER A 198 8.57 -17.49 11.00
CA SER A 198 8.69 -18.95 11.02
C SER A 198 8.72 -19.56 9.62
N ASN A 199 8.29 -18.83 8.59
CA ASN A 199 8.29 -19.28 7.19
C ASN A 199 9.53 -18.78 6.47
N PRO A 200 10.07 -19.53 5.50
CA PRO A 200 11.15 -19.04 4.66
C PRO A 200 10.68 -17.86 3.82
N GLU A 201 11.61 -16.95 3.54
CA GLU A 201 11.40 -15.87 2.60
C GLU A 201 11.23 -16.38 1.16
N ILE A 202 10.39 -15.70 0.39
CA ILE A 202 10.06 -16.09 -0.99
C ILE A 202 10.80 -15.16 -1.95
N PRO A 203 11.79 -15.67 -2.72
CA PRO A 203 12.57 -14.83 -3.62
C PRO A 203 11.75 -14.43 -4.84
N LEU A 204 11.73 -13.13 -5.16
CA LEU A 204 11.19 -12.67 -6.45
C LEU A 204 12.10 -13.13 -7.60
N ARG A 205 11.55 -13.88 -8.56
CA ARG A 205 12.26 -14.38 -9.76
C ARG A 205 11.54 -13.93 -11.02
N PHE A 206 12.30 -13.43 -12.00
CA PHE A 206 11.82 -12.95 -13.30
C PHE A 206 12.80 -13.29 -14.42
#